data_AF-A0A7C3FKM0-F1
#
_entry.id   AF-A0A7C3FKM0-F1
#
_cell.length_a   1.000
_cell.length_b   1.000
_cell.length_c   1.000
_cell.angle_alpha   90.00
_cell.angle_beta   90.00
_cell.angle_gamma   90.00
#
_symmetry.space_group_name_H-M   'P 1'
#
loop_
_entity.id
_entity.type
_entity.pdbx_description
1 polymer ?
#
loop_
_entity_poly.entity_id
_entity_poly.type
_entity_poly.pdbx_seq_one_letter_code
_entity_poly.pdbx_strand_id
1 'polypeptide(L)'
;VGFNELRDFYPALLCDNLNAQNLGIAAFALSLDAPPPAAGRGDITPLQLADIFEAPEFRRQVMNALKKAAQDVDRAGFPAVLGLHKHTEVMADLERGLGKPVFEISALPPSVPGRRLYERLKDIFLKAGGRLLIGSKVLGGEIEAGRVTQIRHETVTRPKTLRAEHYVLATGGIYGGGLEATSDGVIHEPIFNLPVAAPSDRAAWFGPELLSPGGRAIHRVGIRVDERFNPLDANGAVIAKNLYVAGNMLADVNWIQGRTGDGVAITSAFKVVEEILE
;
A
#
# COMPACT_ATOMS: atom_id res chain seq x y z
N VAL A 1 20.35 -11.10 -4.71
CA VAL A 1 21.21 -10.66 -3.58
C VAL A 1 20.34 -10.62 -2.33
N GLY A 2 20.83 -11.05 -1.18
CA GLY A 2 20.21 -10.87 0.14
C GLY A 2 21.24 -10.47 1.20
N PHE A 3 20.76 -10.07 2.37
CA PHE A 3 21.57 -9.66 3.52
C PHE A 3 21.19 -10.51 4.73
N ASN A 4 22.16 -11.09 5.43
CA ASN A 4 21.90 -12.00 6.56
C ASN A 4 21.19 -11.27 7.73
N GLU A 5 21.40 -9.97 7.85
CA GLU A 5 20.73 -9.11 8.83
C GLU A 5 19.25 -8.87 8.49
N LEU A 6 18.87 -8.96 7.21
CA LEU A 6 17.49 -8.86 6.73
C LEU A 6 16.83 -10.24 6.71
N ARG A 7 16.47 -10.74 7.90
CA ARG A 7 16.00 -12.13 8.11
C ARG A 7 14.74 -12.51 7.34
N ASP A 8 13.91 -11.54 7.03
CA ASP A 8 12.62 -11.73 6.37
C ASP A 8 12.70 -11.74 4.83
N PHE A 9 13.93 -11.78 4.28
CA PHE A 9 14.16 -11.87 2.83
C PHE A 9 14.93 -13.14 2.48
N TYR A 10 14.30 -14.03 1.72
CA TYR A 10 14.81 -15.38 1.43
C TYR A 10 15.23 -15.50 -0.04
N PRO A 11 16.44 -15.05 -0.43
CA PRO A 11 16.85 -15.02 -1.84
C PRO A 11 16.93 -16.42 -2.47
N ALA A 12 17.30 -17.45 -1.69
CA ALA A 12 17.36 -18.84 -2.16
C ALA A 12 15.97 -19.33 -2.59
N LEU A 13 14.96 -19.17 -1.73
CA LEU A 13 13.58 -19.56 -2.03
C LEU A 13 13.03 -18.82 -3.26
N LEU A 14 13.38 -17.54 -3.43
CA LEU A 14 12.99 -16.77 -4.62
C LEU A 14 13.62 -17.35 -5.90
N CYS A 15 14.91 -17.69 -5.86
CA CYS A 15 15.62 -18.27 -7.01
C CYS A 15 15.09 -19.67 -7.34
N ASP A 16 14.85 -20.52 -6.34
CA ASP A 16 14.29 -21.86 -6.53
C ASP A 16 12.91 -21.80 -7.20
N ASN A 17 12.03 -20.89 -6.75
CA ASN A 17 10.73 -20.69 -7.36
C ASN A 17 10.80 -20.14 -8.79
N LEU A 18 11.76 -19.26 -9.10
CA LEU A 18 11.96 -18.75 -10.46
C LEU A 18 12.46 -19.85 -11.40
N ASN A 19 13.43 -20.64 -10.94
CA ASN A 19 13.97 -21.77 -11.70
C ASN A 19 12.91 -22.86 -11.94
N ALA A 20 12.09 -23.16 -10.93
CA ALA A 20 11.02 -24.16 -11.03
C ALA A 20 9.93 -23.80 -12.06
N GLN A 21 9.78 -22.51 -12.40
CA GLN A 21 8.83 -22.06 -13.41
C GLN A 21 9.31 -22.29 -14.86
N ASN A 22 10.56 -22.73 -15.07
CA ASN A 22 11.12 -23.03 -16.40
C ASN A 22 10.97 -21.89 -17.43
N LEU A 23 11.15 -20.64 -16.99
CA LEU A 23 10.97 -19.45 -17.83
C LEU A 23 12.14 -19.16 -18.79
N GLY A 24 13.06 -20.11 -18.98
CA GLY A 24 14.29 -19.91 -19.76
C GLY A 24 15.30 -18.96 -19.11
N ILE A 25 15.16 -18.72 -17.80
CA ILE A 25 16.10 -17.93 -16.98
C ILE A 25 16.73 -18.83 -15.92
N ALA A 26 17.98 -18.53 -15.54
CA ALA A 26 18.64 -19.13 -14.41
C ALA A 26 18.84 -18.08 -13.31
N ALA A 27 18.35 -18.38 -12.11
CA ALA A 27 18.47 -17.51 -10.94
C ALA A 27 19.35 -18.17 -9.88
N PHE A 28 20.25 -17.40 -9.27
CA PHE A 28 21.13 -17.84 -8.20
C PHE A 28 21.08 -16.87 -7.04
N ALA A 29 21.03 -17.41 -5.83
CA ALA A 29 21.01 -16.62 -4.61
C ALA A 29 22.43 -16.37 -4.12
N LEU A 30 22.66 -15.15 -3.65
CA LEU A 30 23.87 -14.76 -2.93
C LEU A 30 23.44 -13.96 -1.71
N SER A 31 23.73 -14.47 -0.53
CA SER A 31 23.54 -13.78 0.75
C SER A 31 24.88 -13.25 1.25
N LEU A 32 24.89 -12.00 1.69
CA LEU A 32 26.06 -11.34 2.24
C LEU A 32 25.82 -11.00 3.71
N ASP A 33 26.89 -10.95 4.49
CA ASP A 33 26.88 -10.17 5.73
C ASP A 33 26.89 -8.68 5.35
N ALA A 34 25.96 -7.92 5.90
CA ALA A 34 25.88 -6.50 5.59
C ALA A 34 27.10 -5.76 6.14
N PRO A 35 27.67 -4.80 5.39
CA PRO A 35 28.75 -3.96 5.92
C PRO A 35 28.32 -3.10 7.12
N PRO A 36 29.26 -2.53 7.91
CA PRO A 36 28.94 -1.49 8.86
C PRO A 36 28.24 -0.29 8.18
N PRO A 37 27.23 0.32 8.82
CA PRO A 37 26.80 0.14 10.20
C PRO A 37 25.77 -0.97 10.42
N ALA A 38 25.38 -1.72 9.37
CA ALA A 38 24.39 -2.79 9.48
C ALA A 38 24.98 -4.10 10.03
N ALA A 39 26.28 -4.33 9.85
CA ALA A 39 26.99 -5.54 10.28
C ALA A 39 26.59 -6.03 11.67
N GLY A 40 26.17 -7.29 11.76
CA GLY A 40 25.88 -7.97 13.03
C GLY A 40 24.61 -7.47 13.74
N ARG A 41 23.83 -6.58 13.13
CA ARG A 41 22.52 -6.20 13.67
C ARG A 41 21.52 -7.33 13.41
N GLY A 42 20.95 -7.87 14.49
CA GLY A 42 19.75 -8.70 14.37
C GLY A 42 18.54 -7.85 13.99
N ASP A 43 17.72 -8.35 13.08
CA ASP A 43 16.39 -7.81 12.77
C ASP A 43 16.39 -6.41 12.14
N ILE A 44 17.31 -6.15 11.19
CA ILE A 44 17.26 -4.89 10.44
C ILE A 44 16.00 -4.87 9.55
N THR A 45 15.23 -3.79 9.64
CA THR A 45 14.06 -3.61 8.79
C THR A 45 14.47 -3.18 7.37
N PRO A 46 13.66 -3.46 6.34
CA PRO A 46 13.88 -2.93 4.99
C PRO A 46 14.08 -1.41 4.95
N LEU A 47 13.35 -0.65 5.78
CA LEU A 47 13.48 0.81 5.85
C LEU A 47 14.84 1.26 6.40
N GLN A 48 15.32 0.62 7.47
CA GLN A 48 16.63 0.94 8.03
C GLN A 48 17.76 0.61 7.05
N LEU A 49 17.66 -0.54 6.38
CA LEU A 49 18.65 -0.90 5.37
C LEU A 49 18.59 0.06 4.17
N ALA A 50 17.40 0.51 3.78
CA ALA A 50 17.23 1.51 2.73
C ALA A 50 17.89 2.85 3.04
N ASP A 51 17.78 3.32 4.28
CA ASP A 51 18.46 4.52 4.75
C ASP A 51 20.00 4.35 4.73
N ILE A 52 20.50 3.20 5.20
CA ILE A 52 21.94 2.88 5.19
C ILE A 52 22.51 2.81 3.77
N PHE A 53 21.74 2.29 2.81
CA PHE A 53 22.13 2.25 1.39
C PHE A 53 22.38 3.64 0.77
N GLU A 54 21.90 4.71 1.40
CA GLU A 54 22.17 6.08 0.93
C GLU A 54 23.60 6.55 1.24
N ALA A 55 24.32 5.85 2.13
CA ALA A 55 25.73 6.12 2.39
C ALA A 55 26.62 5.57 1.24
N PRO A 56 27.40 6.41 0.54
CA PRO A 56 28.25 5.95 -0.56
C PRO A 56 29.27 4.88 -0.16
N GLU A 57 29.81 4.97 1.07
CA GLU A 57 30.78 3.99 1.57
C GLU A 57 30.15 2.61 1.76
N PHE A 58 28.93 2.54 2.32
CA PHE A 58 28.20 1.28 2.45
C PHE A 58 27.96 0.65 1.08
N ARG A 59 27.51 1.44 0.10
CA ARG A 59 27.32 0.95 -1.28
C ARG A 59 28.60 0.42 -1.89
N ARG A 60 29.73 1.12 -1.73
CA ARG A 60 31.04 0.66 -2.22
C ARG A 60 31.41 -0.71 -1.66
N GLN A 61 31.20 -0.93 -0.36
CA GLN A 61 31.50 -2.22 0.28
C GLN A 61 30.58 -3.33 -0.24
N VAL A 62 29.29 -3.07 -0.42
CA VAL A 62 28.36 -4.01 -1.06
C VAL A 62 28.78 -4.34 -2.49
N MET A 63 29.14 -3.34 -3.30
CA MET A 63 29.60 -3.56 -4.68
C MET A 63 30.88 -4.38 -4.74
N ASN A 64 31.84 -4.11 -3.85
CA ASN A 64 33.08 -4.88 -3.77
C ASN A 64 32.81 -6.35 -3.42
N ALA A 65 31.89 -6.62 -2.49
CA ALA A 65 31.50 -7.99 -2.13
C ALA A 65 30.80 -8.73 -3.28
N LEU A 66 30.07 -8.00 -4.15
CA LEU A 66 29.34 -8.57 -5.28
C LEU A 66 30.15 -8.66 -6.57
N LYS A 67 31.27 -7.96 -6.69
CA LYS A 67 31.99 -7.74 -7.96
C LYS A 67 32.29 -9.02 -8.73
N LYS A 68 32.72 -10.09 -8.05
CA LYS A 68 33.02 -11.38 -8.69
C LYS A 68 31.74 -12.08 -9.17
N ALA A 69 30.73 -12.18 -8.30
CA ALA A 69 29.47 -12.83 -8.65
C ALA A 69 28.68 -12.09 -9.74
N ALA A 70 28.85 -10.76 -9.84
CA ALA A 70 28.19 -9.95 -10.85
C ALA A 70 28.71 -10.22 -12.28
N GLN A 71 29.90 -10.82 -12.46
CA GLN A 71 30.46 -11.06 -13.79
C GLN A 71 29.64 -12.06 -14.61
N ASP A 72 29.11 -13.09 -13.94
CA ASP A 72 28.47 -14.25 -14.56
C ASP A 72 26.94 -14.14 -14.67
N VAL A 73 26.38 -12.96 -14.42
CA VAL A 73 24.93 -12.73 -14.46
C VAL A 73 24.56 -11.57 -15.38
N ASP A 74 23.35 -11.60 -15.94
CA ASP A 74 22.85 -10.51 -16.79
C ASP A 74 22.30 -9.33 -16.00
N ARG A 75 21.75 -9.59 -14.81
CA ARG A 75 21.09 -8.59 -13.94
C ARG A 75 21.23 -8.96 -12.47
N ALA A 76 21.19 -7.97 -11.59
CA ALA A 76 21.23 -8.17 -10.15
C ALA A 76 19.94 -7.70 -9.47
N GLY A 77 19.21 -8.65 -8.86
CA GLY A 77 18.05 -8.38 -8.03
C GLY A 77 18.45 -8.19 -6.56
N PHE A 78 18.00 -7.10 -5.93
CA PHE A 78 18.17 -6.82 -4.50
C PHE A 78 16.81 -6.85 -3.79
N PRO A 79 16.76 -7.05 -2.46
CA PRO A 79 15.57 -6.64 -1.72
C PRO A 79 15.27 -5.17 -1.98
N ALA A 80 14.01 -4.76 -1.83
CA ALA A 80 13.59 -3.37 -2.04
C ALA A 80 14.10 -2.45 -0.92
N VAL A 81 15.41 -2.21 -0.89
CA VAL A 81 16.16 -1.45 0.11
C VAL A 81 17.15 -0.48 -0.55
N LEU A 82 16.99 -0.17 -1.82
CA LEU A 82 17.95 0.63 -2.57
C LEU A 82 17.62 2.12 -2.46
N GLY A 83 17.81 2.68 -1.26
CA GLY A 83 17.57 4.09 -0.94
C GLY A 83 16.11 4.39 -0.60
N LEU A 84 15.91 5.22 0.44
CA LEU A 84 14.59 5.65 0.89
C LEU A 84 14.18 7.00 0.27
N HIS A 85 15.11 7.94 0.24
CA HIS A 85 15.02 9.29 -0.31
C HIS A 85 15.82 9.43 -1.62
N LYS A 86 16.95 8.71 -1.74
CA LYS A 86 17.91 8.81 -2.85
C LYS A 86 17.87 7.61 -3.80
N HIS A 87 16.70 6.99 -3.97
CA HIS A 87 16.54 5.75 -4.73
C HIS A 87 17.22 5.76 -6.12
N THR A 88 16.94 6.77 -6.95
CA THR A 88 17.51 6.88 -8.30
C THR A 88 19.03 6.99 -8.29
N GLU A 89 19.59 7.71 -7.31
CA GLU A 89 21.05 7.85 -7.16
C GLU A 89 21.68 6.52 -6.75
N VAL A 90 21.11 5.84 -5.74
CA VAL A 90 21.58 4.55 -5.24
C VAL A 90 21.55 3.48 -6.33
N MET A 91 20.44 3.40 -7.08
CA MET A 91 20.29 2.48 -8.21
C MET A 91 21.36 2.74 -9.27
N ALA A 92 21.48 3.99 -9.73
CA ALA A 92 22.45 4.33 -10.78
C ALA A 92 23.91 4.10 -10.34
N ASP A 93 24.22 4.27 -9.05
CA ASP A 93 25.53 3.98 -8.50
C ASP A 93 25.86 2.49 -8.47
N LEU A 94 24.89 1.65 -8.07
CA LEU A 94 25.02 0.21 -8.10
C LEU A 94 25.15 -0.32 -9.54
N GLU A 95 24.35 0.19 -10.47
CA GLU A 95 24.42 -0.22 -11.88
C GLU A 95 25.78 0.11 -12.50
N ARG A 96 26.30 1.32 -12.25
CA ARG A 96 27.64 1.72 -12.72
C ARG A 96 28.74 0.87 -12.10
N GLY A 97 28.69 0.62 -10.79
CA GLY A 97 29.75 -0.09 -10.10
C GLY A 97 29.76 -1.60 -10.33
N LEU A 98 28.60 -2.20 -10.58
CA LEU A 98 28.48 -3.62 -10.94
C LEU A 98 28.61 -3.86 -12.44
N GLY A 99 28.37 -2.84 -13.27
CA GLY A 99 28.35 -2.96 -14.73
C GLY A 99 27.18 -3.81 -15.25
N LYS A 100 26.09 -3.90 -14.47
CA LYS A 100 24.90 -4.72 -14.75
C LYS A 100 23.63 -3.96 -14.37
N PRO A 101 22.50 -4.15 -15.07
CA PRO A 101 21.21 -3.64 -14.63
C PRO A 101 20.84 -4.16 -13.23
N VAL A 102 20.29 -3.26 -12.42
CA VAL A 102 19.87 -3.55 -11.05
C VAL A 102 18.36 -3.38 -10.93
N PHE A 103 17.70 -4.23 -10.15
CA PHE A 103 16.29 -4.09 -9.83
C PHE A 103 15.99 -4.50 -8.39
N GLU A 104 14.86 -4.04 -7.87
CA GLU A 104 14.38 -4.37 -6.55
C GLU A 104 13.32 -5.48 -6.60
N ILE A 105 13.35 -6.35 -5.62
CA ILE A 105 12.36 -7.39 -5.34
C ILE A 105 11.65 -6.98 -4.05
N SER A 106 10.33 -6.94 -4.10
CA SER A 106 9.50 -6.59 -2.94
C SER A 106 9.88 -7.42 -1.71
N ALA A 107 10.12 -6.74 -0.60
CA ALA A 107 10.36 -7.35 0.71
C ALA A 107 9.05 -7.38 1.52
N LEU A 108 9.06 -8.13 2.63
CA LEU A 108 7.99 -8.07 3.62
C LEU A 108 7.84 -6.65 4.21
N PRO A 109 6.66 -6.29 4.76
CA PRO A 109 6.46 -4.99 5.38
C PRO A 109 7.52 -4.66 6.45
N PRO A 110 7.88 -3.37 6.61
CA PRO A 110 7.36 -2.20 5.91
C PRO A 110 7.83 -2.07 4.45
N SER A 111 6.91 -1.67 3.56
CA SER A 111 7.19 -1.49 2.13
C SER A 111 7.97 -0.19 1.87
N VAL A 112 9.25 -0.30 1.54
CA VAL A 112 10.10 0.82 1.08
C VAL A 112 9.57 1.49 -0.19
N PRO A 113 9.16 0.78 -1.27
CA PRO A 113 8.57 1.43 -2.44
C PRO A 113 7.24 2.12 -2.11
N GLY A 114 6.40 1.52 -1.26
CA GLY A 114 5.18 2.17 -0.78
C GLY A 114 5.47 3.45 0.01
N ARG A 115 6.50 3.44 0.86
CA ARG A 115 6.96 4.63 1.60
C ARG A 115 7.47 5.73 0.67
N ARG A 116 8.26 5.37 -0.36
CA ARG A 116 8.72 6.29 -1.42
C ARG A 116 7.55 6.95 -2.14
N LEU A 117 6.56 6.14 -2.56
CA LEU A 117 5.36 6.64 -3.24
C LEU A 117 4.57 7.60 -2.34
N TYR A 118 4.31 7.22 -1.09
CA TYR A 118 3.60 8.06 -0.12
C TYR A 118 4.29 9.42 0.08
N GLU A 119 5.61 9.44 0.30
CA GLU A 119 6.35 10.69 0.52
C GLU A 119 6.28 11.60 -0.71
N ARG A 120 6.38 11.04 -1.92
CA ARG A 120 6.24 11.82 -3.16
C ARG A 120 4.83 12.39 -3.32
N LEU A 121 3.79 11.60 -3.11
CA LEU A 121 2.40 12.07 -3.21
C LEU A 121 2.10 13.14 -2.17
N LYS A 122 2.54 12.94 -0.93
CA LYS A 122 2.41 13.92 0.16
C LYS A 122 3.11 15.24 -0.20
N ASP A 123 4.34 15.18 -0.69
CA ASP A 123 5.08 16.39 -1.08
C ASP A 123 4.40 17.15 -2.21
N ILE A 124 3.90 16.44 -3.24
CA ILE A 124 3.15 17.04 -4.35
C ILE A 124 1.88 17.71 -3.83
N PHE A 125 1.11 17.02 -3.00
CA PHE A 125 -0.14 17.54 -2.43
C PHE A 125 0.09 18.80 -1.59
N LEU A 126 1.09 18.79 -0.70
CA LEU A 126 1.41 19.96 0.13
C LEU A 126 1.91 21.15 -0.70
N LYS A 127 2.74 20.90 -1.72
CA LYS A 127 3.22 21.96 -2.64
C LYS A 127 2.11 22.56 -3.49
N ALA A 128 1.06 21.79 -3.78
CA ALA A 128 -0.13 22.27 -4.46
C ALA A 128 -1.08 23.08 -3.54
N GLY A 129 -0.71 23.31 -2.27
CA GLY A 129 -1.53 24.03 -1.29
C GLY A 129 -2.49 23.14 -0.49
N GLY A 130 -2.42 21.83 -0.67
CA GLY A 130 -3.17 20.85 0.12
C GLY A 130 -2.80 20.91 1.60
N ARG A 131 -3.77 20.59 2.45
CA ARG A 131 -3.60 20.54 3.92
C ARG A 131 -3.81 19.13 4.42
N LEU A 132 -2.83 18.59 5.15
CA LEU A 132 -2.89 17.25 5.73
C LEU A 132 -3.03 17.36 7.26
N LEU A 133 -4.13 16.84 7.80
CA LEU A 133 -4.37 16.75 9.24
C LEU A 133 -4.03 15.33 9.73
N ILE A 134 -2.81 15.14 10.24
CA ILE A 134 -2.35 13.85 10.75
C ILE A 134 -2.79 13.68 12.21
N GLY A 135 -3.13 12.45 12.60
CA GLY A 135 -3.52 12.13 13.99
C GLY A 135 -4.90 12.69 14.36
N SER A 136 -5.79 12.81 13.38
CA SER A 136 -7.10 13.44 13.54
C SER A 136 -8.18 12.55 12.93
N LYS A 137 -8.68 11.58 13.70
CA LYS A 137 -9.70 10.62 13.23
C LYS A 137 -11.01 11.37 12.97
N VAL A 138 -11.66 11.08 11.84
CA VAL A 138 -13.02 11.54 11.57
C VAL A 138 -13.98 10.67 12.39
N LEU A 139 -14.84 11.32 13.16
CA LEU A 139 -15.75 10.69 14.13
C LEU A 139 -17.18 10.52 13.60
N GLY A 140 -17.53 11.22 12.51
CA GLY A 140 -18.86 11.20 11.94
C GLY A 140 -19.09 12.32 10.94
N GLY A 141 -20.16 12.23 10.17
CA GLY A 141 -20.64 13.30 9.30
C GLY A 141 -22.16 13.36 9.24
N GLU A 142 -22.66 14.50 8.78
CA GLU A 142 -24.10 14.79 8.71
C GLU A 142 -24.54 14.91 7.26
N ILE A 143 -25.64 14.22 6.92
CA ILE A 143 -26.27 14.26 5.61
C ILE A 143 -27.67 14.86 5.78
N GLU A 144 -27.91 15.97 5.10
CA GLU A 144 -29.20 16.67 5.09
C GLU A 144 -29.65 16.85 3.65
N ALA A 145 -30.91 16.51 3.35
CA ALA A 145 -31.52 16.64 2.02
C ALA A 145 -30.65 16.07 0.87
N GLY A 146 -30.00 14.92 1.11
CA GLY A 146 -29.17 14.24 0.11
C GLY A 146 -27.82 14.92 -0.15
N ARG A 147 -27.27 15.65 0.82
CA ARG A 147 -25.93 16.26 0.76
C ARG A 147 -25.23 16.18 2.12
N VAL A 148 -23.94 15.92 2.12
CA VAL A 148 -23.10 16.08 3.31
C VAL A 148 -22.93 17.56 3.61
N THR A 149 -23.23 17.96 4.84
CA THR A 149 -23.13 19.37 5.30
C THR A 149 -21.89 19.61 6.15
N GLN A 150 -21.43 18.59 6.87
CA GLN A 150 -20.25 18.66 7.73
C GLN A 150 -19.69 17.29 8.10
N ILE A 151 -18.41 17.27 8.49
CA ILE A 151 -17.78 16.17 9.23
C ILE A 151 -17.26 16.66 10.58
N ARG A 152 -17.16 15.76 11.56
CA ARG A 152 -16.53 16.01 12.85
C ARG A 152 -15.27 15.18 12.98
N HIS A 153 -14.20 15.78 13.49
CA HIS A 153 -12.91 15.11 13.66
C HIS A 153 -12.31 15.36 15.04
N GLU A 154 -11.46 14.45 15.49
CA GLU A 154 -10.76 14.54 16.77
C GLU A 154 -9.78 15.72 16.81
N THR A 155 -9.76 16.40 17.96
CA THR A 155 -8.71 17.34 18.32
C THR A 155 -8.33 17.13 19.78
N VAL A 156 -7.21 17.73 20.22
CA VAL A 156 -6.72 17.62 21.61
C VAL A 156 -7.76 18.04 22.67
N THR A 157 -8.72 18.89 22.30
CA THR A 157 -9.73 19.41 23.24
C THR A 157 -11.09 18.77 23.03
N ARG A 158 -11.87 19.30 22.08
CA ARG A 158 -13.18 18.79 21.69
C ARG A 158 -13.22 18.52 20.19
N PRO A 159 -14.06 17.59 19.72
CA PRO A 159 -14.27 17.40 18.29
C PRO A 159 -14.57 18.73 17.59
N LYS A 160 -13.94 18.94 16.44
CA LYS A 160 -14.19 20.12 15.59
C LYS A 160 -14.89 19.73 14.31
N THR A 161 -15.60 20.69 13.74
CA THR A 161 -16.36 20.53 12.51
C THR A 161 -15.57 21.07 11.32
N LEU A 162 -15.56 20.32 10.22
CA LEU A 162 -15.09 20.78 8.92
C LEU A 162 -16.25 20.77 7.92
N ARG A 163 -16.32 21.83 7.11
CA ARG A 163 -17.30 22.02 6.05
C ARG A 163 -16.57 22.13 4.71
N ALA A 164 -17.12 21.46 3.70
CA ALA A 164 -16.61 21.46 2.34
C ALA A 164 -17.78 21.34 1.37
N GLU A 165 -17.54 21.71 0.11
CA GLU A 165 -18.55 21.54 -0.95
C GLU A 165 -18.66 20.07 -1.37
N HIS A 166 -17.53 19.36 -1.40
CA HIS A 166 -17.40 17.94 -1.77
C HIS A 166 -16.62 17.15 -0.71
N TYR A 167 -16.97 15.88 -0.56
CA TYR A 167 -16.39 14.95 0.41
C TYR A 167 -16.00 13.64 -0.28
N VAL A 168 -14.80 13.14 0.00
CA VAL A 168 -14.32 11.86 -0.54
C VAL A 168 -14.02 10.90 0.61
N LEU A 169 -14.73 9.79 0.66
CA LEU A 169 -14.53 8.68 1.58
C LEU A 169 -13.49 7.72 1.00
N ALA A 170 -12.23 7.95 1.37
CA ALA A 170 -11.06 7.14 0.98
C ALA A 170 -10.34 6.55 2.21
N THR A 171 -11.12 6.11 3.21
CA THR A 171 -10.64 5.64 4.53
C THR A 171 -10.11 4.21 4.54
N GLY A 172 -10.14 3.53 3.37
CA GLY A 172 -9.71 2.14 3.22
C GLY A 172 -10.69 1.13 3.80
N GLY A 173 -10.45 -0.17 3.59
CA GLY A 173 -11.32 -1.23 4.12
C GLY A 173 -11.11 -1.50 5.61
N ILE A 174 -11.43 -2.72 6.04
CA ILE A 174 -11.36 -3.14 7.46
C ILE A 174 -9.99 -2.89 8.08
N TYR A 175 -8.90 -3.29 7.40
CA TYR A 175 -7.53 -3.08 7.91
C TYR A 175 -7.13 -1.60 8.01
N GLY A 176 -7.73 -0.74 7.17
CA GLY A 176 -7.49 0.70 7.20
C GLY A 176 -8.32 1.43 8.26
N GLY A 177 -9.29 0.75 8.87
CA GLY A 177 -10.23 1.34 9.82
C GLY A 177 -11.35 2.15 9.18
N GLY A 178 -11.51 2.11 7.86
CA GLY A 178 -12.65 2.75 7.18
C GLY A 178 -13.92 1.91 7.22
N LEU A 179 -13.80 0.61 7.53
CA LEU A 179 -14.91 -0.26 7.89
C LEU A 179 -14.62 -0.93 9.23
N GLU A 180 -15.61 -1.02 10.09
CA GLU A 180 -15.48 -1.63 11.42
C GLU A 180 -16.28 -2.94 11.47
N ALA A 181 -15.57 -4.03 11.74
CA ALA A 181 -16.12 -5.37 11.84
C ALA A 181 -16.25 -5.77 13.32
N THR A 182 -17.46 -6.11 13.75
CA THR A 182 -17.77 -6.46 15.13
C THR A 182 -17.74 -7.98 15.36
N SER A 183 -17.61 -8.41 16.62
CA SER A 183 -17.50 -9.83 16.98
C SER A 183 -18.76 -10.64 16.70
N ASP A 184 -19.92 -10.00 16.71
CA ASP A 184 -21.24 -10.53 16.35
C ASP A 184 -21.48 -10.61 14.82
N GLY A 185 -20.49 -10.22 14.01
CA GLY A 185 -20.53 -10.46 12.56
C GLY A 185 -21.12 -9.32 11.73
N VAL A 186 -21.25 -8.12 12.29
CA VAL A 186 -21.69 -6.93 11.56
C VAL A 186 -20.48 -6.17 11.04
N ILE A 187 -20.57 -5.64 9.82
CA ILE A 187 -19.59 -4.71 9.26
C ILE A 187 -20.30 -3.41 8.97
N HIS A 188 -19.77 -2.30 9.45
CA HIS A 188 -20.37 -0.99 9.26
C HIS A 188 -19.33 0.07 8.89
N GLU A 189 -19.80 1.13 8.23
CA GLU A 189 -19.01 2.32 7.91
C GLU A 189 -19.22 3.35 9.03
N PRO A 190 -18.16 3.79 9.74
CA PRO A 190 -18.30 4.49 11.02
C PRO A 190 -18.61 6.00 10.90
N ILE A 191 -18.46 6.62 9.72
CA ILE A 191 -18.57 8.07 9.58
C ILE A 191 -20.00 8.50 9.24
N PHE A 192 -20.59 7.88 8.23
CA PHE A 192 -21.92 8.22 7.71
C PHE A 192 -22.93 7.08 7.85
N ASN A 193 -22.51 5.91 8.37
CA ASN A 193 -23.33 4.71 8.48
C ASN A 193 -23.87 4.26 7.11
N LEU A 194 -23.01 4.32 6.09
CA LEU A 194 -23.36 3.88 4.73
C LEU A 194 -23.64 2.36 4.70
N PRO A 195 -24.60 1.89 3.88
CA PRO A 195 -24.82 0.47 3.69
C PRO A 195 -23.57 -0.23 3.14
N VAL A 196 -23.07 -1.21 3.89
CA VAL A 196 -21.93 -2.02 3.50
C VAL A 196 -22.43 -3.27 2.78
N ALA A 197 -21.99 -3.48 1.54
CA ALA A 197 -22.15 -4.75 0.86
C ALA A 197 -21.23 -5.79 1.51
N ALA A 198 -21.81 -6.65 2.33
CA ALA A 198 -21.10 -7.71 3.03
C ALA A 198 -21.97 -8.96 3.18
N PRO A 199 -21.36 -10.14 3.37
CA PRO A 199 -22.10 -11.32 3.80
C PRO A 199 -22.79 -11.07 5.14
N SER A 200 -24.05 -11.50 5.26
CA SER A 200 -24.87 -11.32 6.46
C SER A 200 -24.44 -12.19 7.64
N ASP A 201 -23.60 -13.19 7.41
CA ASP A 201 -23.10 -14.10 8.44
C ASP A 201 -21.57 -14.08 8.46
N ARG A 202 -21.00 -13.93 9.66
CA ARG A 202 -19.55 -14.02 9.91
C ARG A 202 -18.97 -15.35 9.47
N ALA A 203 -19.72 -16.44 9.59
CA ALA A 203 -19.27 -17.76 9.12
C ALA A 203 -19.02 -17.79 7.60
N ALA A 204 -19.66 -16.89 6.84
CA ALA A 204 -19.48 -16.77 5.40
C ALA A 204 -18.33 -15.81 4.99
N TRP A 205 -17.69 -15.12 5.94
CA TRP A 205 -16.57 -14.22 5.65
C TRP A 205 -15.36 -14.97 5.10
N PHE A 206 -15.14 -16.17 5.64
CA PHE A 206 -14.04 -17.07 5.31
C PHE A 206 -14.61 -18.44 4.93
N GLY A 207 -13.89 -19.19 4.13
CA GLY A 207 -14.17 -20.60 3.85
C GLY A 207 -13.17 -21.53 4.55
N PRO A 208 -13.32 -22.84 4.37
CA PRO A 208 -12.46 -23.84 5.04
C PRO A 208 -10.99 -23.78 4.57
N GLU A 209 -10.75 -23.42 3.32
CA GLU A 209 -9.40 -23.41 2.72
C GLU A 209 -8.62 -22.15 3.06
N LEU A 210 -7.55 -22.24 3.87
CA LEU A 210 -6.73 -21.07 4.23
C LEU A 210 -6.31 -20.21 3.01
N LEU A 211 -5.92 -20.87 1.92
CA LEU A 211 -5.51 -20.25 0.65
C LEU A 211 -6.49 -20.60 -0.48
N SER A 212 -7.67 -19.99 -0.49
CA SER A 212 -8.65 -20.24 -1.54
C SER A 212 -8.30 -19.45 -2.83
N PRO A 213 -8.20 -20.10 -4.00
CA PRO A 213 -7.85 -19.43 -5.26
C PRO A 213 -8.75 -18.27 -5.64
N GLY A 214 -10.04 -18.31 -5.26
CA GLY A 214 -11.05 -17.27 -5.53
C GLY A 214 -11.08 -16.09 -4.56
N GLY A 215 -10.17 -16.06 -3.58
CA GLY A 215 -10.21 -15.14 -2.45
C GLY A 215 -11.31 -15.48 -1.44
N ARG A 216 -11.65 -14.54 -0.56
CA ARG A 216 -12.74 -14.70 0.42
C ARG A 216 -13.74 -13.57 0.30
N ALA A 217 -14.97 -13.81 0.75
CA ALA A 217 -16.04 -12.82 0.67
C ALA A 217 -15.69 -11.52 1.43
N ILE A 218 -14.98 -11.63 2.56
CA ILE A 218 -14.52 -10.46 3.34
C ILE A 218 -13.58 -9.53 2.55
N HIS A 219 -12.97 -9.99 1.46
CA HIS A 219 -12.05 -9.21 0.62
C HIS A 219 -12.81 -8.33 -0.39
N ARG A 220 -14.12 -8.56 -0.56
CA ARG A 220 -15.00 -7.83 -1.49
C ARG A 220 -15.97 -6.90 -0.76
N VAL A 221 -15.85 -6.82 0.56
CA VAL A 221 -16.68 -5.96 1.38
C VAL A 221 -16.37 -4.49 1.09
N GLY A 222 -17.42 -3.69 0.95
CA GLY A 222 -17.29 -2.26 0.69
C GLY A 222 -18.64 -1.57 0.50
N ILE A 223 -18.60 -0.35 -0.01
CA ILE A 223 -19.75 0.48 -0.33
C ILE A 223 -20.04 0.36 -1.82
N ARG A 224 -21.32 0.14 -2.17
CA ARG A 224 -21.77 0.19 -3.55
C ARG A 224 -21.90 1.63 -4.00
N VAL A 225 -21.49 1.88 -5.24
CA VAL A 225 -21.50 3.21 -5.84
C VAL A 225 -22.15 3.20 -7.22
N ASP A 226 -22.63 4.36 -7.66
CA ASP A 226 -23.02 4.57 -9.05
C ASP A 226 -21.81 4.83 -9.97
N GLU A 227 -22.06 5.15 -11.23
CA GLU A 227 -21.02 5.45 -12.24
C GLU A 227 -20.20 6.70 -11.90
N ARG A 228 -20.71 7.57 -11.04
CA ARG A 228 -20.07 8.78 -10.53
C ARG A 228 -19.38 8.58 -9.19
N PHE A 229 -19.33 7.34 -8.71
CA PHE A 229 -18.72 6.97 -7.43
C PHE A 229 -19.46 7.54 -6.20
N ASN A 230 -20.73 7.94 -6.35
CA ASN A 230 -21.59 8.33 -5.22
C ASN A 230 -22.13 7.07 -4.51
N PRO A 231 -22.21 7.05 -3.17
CA PRO A 231 -22.66 5.88 -2.43
C PRO A 231 -24.16 5.65 -2.60
N LEU A 232 -24.53 4.38 -2.71
CA LEU A 232 -25.91 3.92 -2.94
C LEU A 232 -26.54 3.36 -1.65
N ASP A 233 -27.85 3.57 -1.52
CA ASP A 233 -28.66 2.92 -0.49
C ASP A 233 -29.02 1.47 -0.87
N ALA A 234 -29.78 0.79 -0.01
CA ALA A 234 -30.22 -0.59 -0.25
C ALA A 234 -31.12 -0.75 -1.49
N ASN A 235 -31.76 0.33 -1.96
CA ASN A 235 -32.62 0.35 -3.14
C ASN A 235 -31.86 0.80 -4.41
N GLY A 236 -30.57 1.13 -4.29
CA GLY A 236 -29.76 1.64 -5.39
C GLY A 236 -29.91 3.14 -5.66
N ALA A 237 -30.50 3.91 -4.75
CA ALA A 237 -30.58 5.36 -4.86
C ALA A 237 -29.35 6.05 -4.24
N VAL A 238 -28.94 7.18 -4.82
CA VAL A 238 -27.80 7.97 -4.30
C VAL A 238 -28.13 8.56 -2.93
N ILE A 239 -27.29 8.29 -1.93
CA ILE A 239 -27.45 8.77 -0.55
C ILE A 239 -27.11 10.26 -0.45
N ALA A 240 -25.98 10.67 -1.02
CA ALA A 240 -25.55 12.06 -1.01
C ALA A 240 -24.78 12.44 -2.28
N LYS A 241 -25.22 13.52 -2.95
CA LYS A 241 -24.69 13.91 -4.27
C LYS A 241 -23.27 14.50 -4.24
N ASN A 242 -22.81 14.97 -3.09
CA ASN A 242 -21.48 15.55 -2.91
C ASN A 242 -20.55 14.65 -2.08
N LEU A 243 -20.95 13.38 -1.89
CA LEU A 243 -20.14 12.36 -1.24
C LEU A 243 -19.70 11.34 -2.28
N TYR A 244 -18.41 11.05 -2.33
CA TYR A 244 -17.82 10.09 -3.25
C TYR A 244 -17.06 9.04 -2.46
N VAL A 245 -16.95 7.83 -2.99
CA VAL A 245 -16.19 6.73 -2.37
C VAL A 245 -15.05 6.32 -3.29
N ALA A 246 -13.86 6.09 -2.75
CA ALA A 246 -12.69 5.70 -3.54
C ALA A 246 -11.82 4.64 -2.86
N GLY A 247 -10.99 3.97 -3.66
CA GLY A 247 -10.01 2.98 -3.21
C GLY A 247 -10.64 1.74 -2.60
N ASN A 248 -10.03 1.23 -1.52
CA ASN A 248 -10.42 -0.03 -0.89
C ASN A 248 -11.77 0.01 -0.15
N MET A 249 -12.49 1.13 -0.22
CA MET A 249 -13.86 1.25 0.26
C MET A 249 -14.89 0.73 -0.75
N LEU A 250 -14.52 0.50 -2.01
CA LEU A 250 -15.44 0.07 -3.05
C LEU A 250 -15.82 -1.41 -2.88
N ALA A 251 -17.12 -1.69 -2.94
CA ALA A 251 -17.65 -3.07 -2.91
C ALA A 251 -17.23 -3.87 -4.14
N ASP A 252 -17.22 -5.20 -3.98
CA ASP A 252 -17.03 -6.18 -5.06
C ASP A 252 -15.66 -6.15 -5.78
N VAL A 253 -14.72 -5.32 -5.29
CA VAL A 253 -13.35 -5.25 -5.81
C VAL A 253 -12.43 -6.22 -5.06
N ASN A 254 -12.02 -7.32 -5.71
CA ASN A 254 -11.08 -8.27 -5.11
C ASN A 254 -9.61 -7.89 -5.36
N TRP A 255 -9.18 -6.77 -4.79
CA TRP A 255 -7.84 -6.24 -4.97
C TRP A 255 -6.74 -7.12 -4.37
N ILE A 256 -7.04 -7.94 -3.36
CA ILE A 256 -6.08 -8.88 -2.74
C ILE A 256 -5.72 -9.99 -3.72
N GLN A 257 -6.73 -10.63 -4.32
CA GLN A 257 -6.51 -11.71 -5.29
C GLN A 257 -5.88 -11.16 -6.58
N GLY A 258 -6.39 -10.02 -7.06
CA GLY A 258 -5.88 -9.38 -8.28
C GLY A 258 -4.50 -8.72 -8.10
N ARG A 259 -4.05 -8.50 -6.86
CA ARG A 259 -2.85 -7.70 -6.54
C ARG A 259 -2.90 -6.30 -7.13
N THR A 260 -4.09 -5.69 -7.13
CA THR A 260 -4.40 -4.43 -7.82
C THR A 260 -4.73 -3.26 -6.90
N GLY A 261 -4.53 -3.39 -5.57
CA GLY A 261 -4.96 -2.39 -4.57
C GLY A 261 -4.55 -0.95 -4.89
N ASP A 262 -3.27 -0.74 -5.19
CA ASP A 262 -2.75 0.60 -5.52
C ASP A 262 -3.34 1.13 -6.85
N GLY A 263 -3.52 0.25 -7.83
CA GLY A 263 -4.15 0.60 -9.11
C GLY A 263 -5.60 1.03 -8.95
N VAL A 264 -6.38 0.30 -8.15
CA VAL A 264 -7.76 0.66 -7.81
C VAL A 264 -7.80 2.00 -7.08
N ALA A 265 -6.92 2.21 -6.09
CA ALA A 265 -6.86 3.46 -5.33
C ALA A 265 -6.58 4.67 -6.24
N ILE A 266 -5.59 4.59 -7.12
CA ILE A 266 -5.21 5.70 -8.01
C ILE A 266 -6.30 5.97 -9.05
N THR A 267 -6.83 4.93 -9.69
CA THR A 267 -7.81 5.09 -10.78
C THR A 267 -9.16 5.58 -10.29
N SER A 268 -9.65 5.06 -9.15
CA SER A 268 -10.90 5.55 -8.54
C SER A 268 -10.75 6.98 -8.01
N ALA A 269 -9.61 7.32 -7.39
CA ALA A 269 -9.36 8.69 -6.95
C ALA A 269 -9.34 9.67 -8.14
N PHE A 270 -8.69 9.29 -9.25
CA PHE A 270 -8.67 10.11 -10.47
C PHE A 270 -10.08 10.36 -11.01
N LYS A 271 -10.89 9.30 -11.16
CA LYS A 271 -12.28 9.41 -11.61
C LYS A 271 -13.13 10.30 -10.69
N VAL A 272 -13.03 10.13 -9.37
CA VAL A 272 -13.74 10.98 -8.40
C VAL A 272 -13.34 12.45 -8.54
N VAL A 273 -12.05 12.74 -8.77
CA VAL A 273 -11.60 14.12 -8.97
C VAL A 273 -12.15 14.70 -10.28
N GLU A 274 -12.22 13.93 -11.36
CA GLU A 274 -12.89 14.38 -12.60
C GLU A 274 -14.36 14.76 -12.34
N GLU A 275 -15.11 13.92 -11.63
CA GLU A 275 -16.52 14.19 -11.27
C GLU A 275 -16.72 15.39 -10.33
N ILE A 276 -15.68 15.81 -9.60
CA ILE A 276 -15.71 17.01 -8.75
C ILE A 276 -15.40 18.27 -9.57
N LEU A 277 -14.62 18.15 -10.63
CA LEU A 277 -14.17 19.27 -11.46
C LEU A 277 -15.12 19.60 -12.63
N GLU A 278 -16.01 18.66 -13.00
CA GLU A 278 -17.13 18.89 -13.93
C GLU A 278 -18.25 19.75 -13.34
#